data_AF-A0A3N5WBI0-F1
#
_entry.id   AF-A0A3N5WBI0-F1
#
_cell.length_a   1.000
_cell.length_b   1.000
_cell.length_c   1.000
_cell.angle_alpha   90.00
_cell.angle_beta   90.00
_cell.angle_gamma   90.00
#
_symmetry.space_group_name_H-M   'P 1'
#
loop_
_entity.id
_entity.type
_entity.pdbx_description
1 polymer ?
#
loop_
_entity_poly.entity_id
_entity_poly.type
_entity_poly.pdbx_seq_one_letter_code
_entity_poly.pdbx_strand_id
1 'polypeptide(L)'
;MIRRARHTGILILMMVAAGLQPLCAQLPPLAREPWLGYFAVYEGSRYQFAVSSNGEMQLAPIISGKPVSSGTVIKLTPTVSEILSSGKSVTKKLIPDSLETPDAATTKLEKAVFRGKVTGGAAFEVTLEQNRGIIFIGGRILDPGEIKNPLRFSISTKIPNLYPNDRVDRKADARQQRKDEKELADKMRSDRLTLKSADDNRFRQNLSDKADPASEPWCGPGIAELELDSEAYKGRKVRFTASPGTLLKVACDASSPLYQGFSIEWAPDAAKDPEGKARLAVQAR
;
A
#
# COMPACT_ATOMS: atom_id res chain seq x y z
N MET A 1 -86.84 14.50 16.61
CA MET A 1 -85.85 13.51 17.08
C MET A 1 -84.50 13.80 16.45
N ILE A 2 -83.44 13.55 17.19
CA ILE A 2 -82.14 14.24 17.20
C ILE A 2 -81.16 13.73 16.13
N ARG A 3 -80.35 14.65 15.56
CA ARG A 3 -79.17 14.41 14.70
C ARG A 3 -78.17 13.43 15.33
N ARG A 4 -77.44 12.65 14.52
CA ARG A 4 -76.04 12.29 14.82
C ARG A 4 -75.25 11.90 13.55
N ALA A 5 -74.27 12.74 13.24
CA ALA A 5 -73.20 12.51 12.29
C ALA A 5 -72.27 11.39 12.79
N ARG A 6 -71.75 10.57 11.86
CA ARG A 6 -70.62 9.67 12.13
C ARG A 6 -69.39 10.25 11.45
N HIS A 7 -68.46 10.76 12.26
CA HIS A 7 -67.10 11.05 11.85
C HIS A 7 -66.31 9.73 11.92
N THR A 8 -65.95 9.20 10.76
CA THR A 8 -64.98 8.11 10.66
C THR A 8 -63.59 8.73 10.68
N GLY A 9 -62.87 8.53 11.78
CA GLY A 9 -61.50 9.03 11.95
C GLY A 9 -60.55 8.37 10.96
N ILE A 10 -59.77 9.19 10.25
CA ILE A 10 -58.64 8.76 9.44
C ILE A 10 -57.43 8.63 10.36
N LEU A 11 -56.96 7.40 10.53
CA LEU A 11 -55.71 7.08 11.22
C LEU A 11 -54.55 7.39 10.28
N ILE A 12 -53.76 8.43 10.57
CA ILE A 12 -52.53 8.74 9.83
C ILE A 12 -51.42 7.85 10.40
N LEU A 13 -51.02 6.86 9.60
CA LEU A 13 -49.87 5.99 9.86
C LEU A 13 -48.58 6.79 9.62
N MET A 14 -47.87 7.17 10.68
CA MET A 14 -46.49 7.68 10.57
C MET A 14 -45.56 6.56 10.11
N MET A 15 -45.15 6.58 8.84
CA MET A 15 -43.95 5.88 8.40
C MET A 15 -42.72 6.60 8.94
N VAL A 16 -42.13 6.06 10.01
CA VAL A 16 -40.77 6.42 10.42
C VAL A 16 -39.81 5.82 9.39
N ALA A 17 -39.36 6.63 8.45
CA ALA A 17 -38.20 6.32 7.62
C ALA A 17 -36.95 6.39 8.51
N ALA A 18 -36.67 5.31 9.24
CA ALA A 18 -35.39 5.12 9.89
C ALA A 18 -34.34 4.99 8.78
N GLY A 19 -33.57 6.06 8.57
CA GLY A 19 -32.44 6.05 7.67
C GLY A 19 -31.47 4.93 8.10
N LEU A 20 -31.40 3.87 7.30
CA LEU A 20 -30.34 2.88 7.35
C LEU A 20 -29.03 3.59 6.96
N GLN A 21 -28.42 4.30 7.90
CA GLN A 21 -27.01 4.60 7.74
C GLN A 21 -26.29 3.24 7.78
N PRO A 22 -25.50 2.88 6.76
CA PRO A 22 -24.66 1.71 6.87
C PRO A 22 -23.80 1.89 8.11
N LEU A 23 -23.92 0.96 9.06
CA LEU A 23 -23.10 0.92 10.26
C LEU A 23 -21.66 0.65 9.81
N CYS A 24 -20.89 1.71 9.58
CA CYS A 24 -19.44 1.58 9.45
C CYS A 24 -18.90 1.09 10.79
N ALA A 25 -18.21 -0.04 10.78
CA ALA A 25 -17.50 -0.53 11.95
C ALA A 25 -16.09 0.04 11.95
N GLN A 26 -15.51 0.24 13.14
CA GLN A 26 -14.04 0.32 13.24
C GLN A 26 -13.42 -0.90 12.55
N LEU A 27 -12.23 -0.74 11.98
CA LEU A 27 -11.57 -1.79 11.18
C LEU A 27 -11.50 -3.13 11.95
N PRO A 28 -12.40 -4.09 11.67
CA PRO A 28 -12.62 -5.21 12.56
C PRO A 28 -11.50 -6.24 12.40
N PRO A 29 -10.88 -6.72 13.49
CA PRO A 29 -9.87 -7.75 13.39
C PRO A 29 -10.51 -9.13 13.16
N LEU A 30 -9.83 -9.97 12.40
CA LEU A 30 -10.07 -11.40 12.29
C LEU A 30 -9.72 -12.03 13.65
N ALA A 31 -10.65 -12.85 14.16
CA ALA A 31 -10.48 -13.53 15.44
C ALA A 31 -9.79 -14.91 15.32
N ARG A 32 -9.29 -15.27 14.12
CA ARG A 32 -8.72 -16.59 13.83
C ARG A 32 -7.22 -16.50 13.63
N GLU A 33 -6.48 -17.37 14.32
CA GLU A 33 -5.07 -17.60 14.00
C GLU A 33 -4.91 -18.19 12.59
N PRO A 34 -3.82 -17.88 11.86
CA PRO A 34 -2.72 -16.98 12.21
C PRO A 34 -3.00 -15.49 11.93
N TRP A 35 -4.23 -15.15 11.57
CA TRP A 35 -4.64 -13.83 11.06
C TRP A 35 -5.15 -12.88 12.13
N LEU A 36 -4.81 -13.11 13.40
CA LEU A 36 -5.22 -12.23 14.49
C LEU A 36 -4.70 -10.81 14.24
N GLY A 37 -5.59 -9.82 14.32
CA GLY A 37 -5.25 -8.41 14.08
C GLY A 37 -5.27 -7.98 12.61
N TYR A 38 -5.68 -8.84 11.68
CA TYR A 38 -5.91 -8.48 10.28
C TYR A 38 -7.39 -8.30 9.98
N PHE A 39 -7.74 -7.33 9.15
CA PHE A 39 -9.10 -7.08 8.67
C PHE A 39 -9.39 -7.87 7.39
N ALA A 40 -8.50 -7.82 6.41
CA ALA A 40 -8.69 -8.49 5.12
C ALA A 40 -7.43 -9.24 4.73
N VAL A 41 -7.57 -10.48 4.25
CA VAL A 41 -6.46 -11.33 3.83
C VAL A 41 -6.77 -11.97 2.48
N TYR A 42 -5.75 -12.01 1.62
CA TYR A 42 -5.66 -12.87 0.45
C TYR A 42 -4.53 -13.87 0.65
N GLU A 43 -4.83 -15.15 0.49
CA GLU A 43 -3.87 -16.24 0.56
C GLU A 43 -3.77 -16.94 -0.80
N GLY A 44 -2.67 -16.70 -1.52
CA GLY A 44 -2.37 -17.35 -2.79
C GLY A 44 -1.17 -18.30 -2.66
N SER A 45 -0.93 -19.12 -3.68
CA SER A 45 0.22 -20.06 -3.69
C SER A 45 1.59 -19.38 -3.82
N ARG A 46 1.62 -18.10 -4.22
CA ARG A 46 2.86 -17.35 -4.49
C ARG A 46 3.14 -16.26 -3.47
N TYR A 47 2.10 -15.72 -2.82
CA TYR A 47 2.22 -14.72 -1.78
C TYR A 47 0.94 -14.65 -0.96
N GLN A 48 1.06 -14.09 0.23
CA GLN A 48 -0.04 -13.63 1.05
C GLN A 48 -0.08 -12.10 1.03
N PHE A 49 -1.29 -11.56 1.01
CA PHE A 49 -1.53 -10.14 1.20
C PHE A 49 -2.49 -9.94 2.36
N ALA A 50 -2.19 -9.02 3.26
CA ALA A 50 -3.01 -8.80 4.44
C ALA A 50 -3.11 -7.32 4.79
N VAL A 51 -4.28 -6.89 5.26
CA VAL A 51 -4.55 -5.55 5.78
C VAL A 51 -4.73 -5.70 7.27
N SER A 52 -3.85 -5.09 8.06
CA SER A 52 -3.99 -5.09 9.51
C SER A 52 -5.11 -4.15 9.98
N SER A 53 -5.59 -4.31 11.21
CA SER A 53 -6.60 -3.43 11.81
C SER A 53 -6.13 -1.98 11.99
N ASN A 54 -4.83 -1.71 11.84
CA ASN A 54 -4.27 -0.34 11.85
C ASN A 54 -4.10 0.26 10.44
N GLY A 55 -4.58 -0.42 9.39
CA GLY A 55 -4.52 0.04 8.01
C GLY A 55 -3.19 -0.19 7.30
N GLU A 56 -2.17 -0.76 7.95
CA GLU A 56 -0.96 -1.23 7.27
C GLU A 56 -1.29 -2.47 6.43
N MET A 57 -0.87 -2.44 5.16
CA MET A 57 -0.97 -3.56 4.25
C MET A 57 0.38 -4.27 4.13
N GLN A 58 0.36 -5.57 3.95
CA GLN A 58 1.56 -6.40 3.88
C GLN A 58 1.48 -7.32 2.67
N LEU A 59 2.59 -7.45 1.95
CA LEU A 59 2.80 -8.43 0.90
C LEU A 59 3.97 -9.33 1.31
N ALA A 60 3.67 -10.61 1.50
CA ALA A 60 4.64 -11.61 1.91
C ALA A 60 4.73 -12.70 0.83
N PRO A 61 5.80 -12.75 0.02
CA PRO A 61 6.03 -13.87 -0.90
C PRO A 61 6.06 -15.21 -0.15
N ILE A 62 5.60 -16.28 -0.81
CA ILE A 62 5.66 -17.64 -0.28
C ILE A 62 6.87 -18.37 -0.86
N ILE A 63 7.70 -18.89 0.05
CA ILE A 63 8.90 -19.67 -0.22
C ILE A 63 8.78 -20.98 0.55
N SER A 64 8.94 -22.11 -0.14
CA SER A 64 8.84 -23.45 0.46
C SER A 64 7.55 -23.65 1.27
N GLY A 65 6.43 -23.14 0.75
CA GLY A 65 5.10 -23.26 1.36
C GLY A 65 4.85 -22.35 2.57
N LYS A 66 5.78 -21.46 2.92
CA LYS A 66 5.62 -20.51 4.03
C LYS A 66 5.85 -19.07 3.57
N PRO A 67 5.19 -18.08 4.18
CA PRO A 67 5.51 -16.67 3.95
C PRO A 67 6.95 -16.38 4.33
N VAL A 68 7.57 -15.41 3.65
CA VAL A 68 8.86 -14.86 4.06
C VAL A 68 8.83 -14.36 5.51
N SER A 69 10.01 -14.27 6.13
CA SER A 69 10.13 -13.75 7.49
C SER A 69 9.62 -12.29 7.58
N SER A 70 9.17 -11.89 8.77
CA SER A 70 8.67 -10.53 9.03
C SER A 70 9.67 -9.43 8.68
N GLY A 71 10.97 -9.70 8.77
CA GLY A 71 12.04 -8.77 8.40
C GLY A 71 12.14 -8.49 6.88
N THR A 72 11.53 -9.34 6.06
CA THR A 72 11.55 -9.30 4.60
C THR A 72 10.16 -9.13 3.98
N VAL A 73 9.12 -8.94 4.80
CA VAL A 73 7.78 -8.60 4.32
C VAL A 73 7.77 -7.18 3.75
N ILE A 74 7.10 -6.99 2.62
CA ILE A 74 6.93 -5.68 2.00
C ILE A 74 5.70 -5.02 2.63
N LYS A 75 5.88 -3.81 3.18
CA LYS A 75 4.82 -3.05 3.82
C LYS A 75 4.33 -1.95 2.90
N LEU A 76 3.02 -1.80 2.77
CA LEU A 76 2.36 -0.72 2.05
C LEU A 76 1.48 0.05 3.03
N THR A 77 1.50 1.36 2.98
CA THR A 77 0.79 2.23 3.92
C THR A 77 0.06 3.33 3.15
N PRO A 78 -1.25 3.53 3.38
CA PRO A 78 -1.93 4.70 2.85
C PRO A 78 -1.41 5.95 3.55
N THR A 79 -1.15 6.99 2.77
CA THR A 79 -0.61 8.26 3.25
C THR A 79 -1.39 9.41 2.64
N VAL A 80 -1.54 10.48 3.42
CA VAL A 80 -2.08 11.74 2.94
C VAL A 80 -1.02 12.81 3.20
N SER A 81 -0.62 13.50 2.14
CA SER A 81 0.39 14.55 2.20
C SER A 81 -0.21 15.89 1.83
N GLU A 82 0.13 16.92 2.60
CA GLU A 82 -0.16 18.32 2.29
C GLU A 82 0.93 18.91 1.41
N ILE A 83 0.56 19.52 0.30
CA ILE A 83 1.47 20.18 -0.63
C ILE A 83 1.50 21.67 -0.28
N LEU A 84 2.61 22.13 0.27
CA LEU A 84 2.81 23.53 0.64
C LEU A 84 3.01 24.39 -0.62
N SER A 85 2.83 25.70 -0.50
CA SER A 85 3.08 26.68 -1.58
C SER A 85 4.51 26.63 -2.14
N SER A 86 5.48 26.15 -1.36
CA SER A 86 6.85 25.90 -1.80
C SER A 86 7.02 24.66 -2.70
N GLY A 87 5.97 23.87 -2.91
CA GLY A 87 6.01 22.57 -3.59
C GLY A 87 6.46 21.41 -2.71
N LYS A 88 6.91 21.66 -1.47
CA LYS A 88 7.26 20.60 -0.51
C LYS A 88 6.00 19.87 -0.03
N SER A 89 6.10 18.56 0.11
CA SER A 89 5.05 17.71 0.66
C SER A 89 5.32 17.35 2.13
N VAL A 90 4.31 17.49 2.98
CA VAL A 90 4.35 17.09 4.40
C VAL A 90 3.32 16.00 4.64
N THR A 91 3.77 14.79 4.99
CA THR A 91 2.87 13.68 5.33
C THR A 91 2.16 13.93 6.65
N LYS A 92 0.84 13.80 6.64
CA LYS A 92 -0.02 13.89 7.82
C LYS A 92 -0.06 12.55 8.54
N LYS A 93 -0.13 12.58 9.87
CA LYS A 93 -0.16 11.34 10.66
C LYS A 93 -1.56 10.74 10.60
N LEU A 94 -1.63 9.43 10.34
CA LEU A 94 -2.86 8.65 10.46
C LEU A 94 -3.39 8.72 11.90
N ILE A 95 -4.70 8.83 12.06
CA ILE A 95 -5.40 8.70 13.34
C ILE A 95 -5.92 7.26 13.40
N PRO A 96 -5.27 6.33 14.12
CA PRO A 96 -5.60 4.90 14.02
C PRO A 96 -7.06 4.58 14.35
N ASP A 97 -7.59 5.21 15.40
CA ASP A 97 -8.97 4.96 15.88
C ASP A 97 -10.06 5.51 14.94
N SER A 98 -9.67 6.25 13.89
CA SER A 98 -10.58 6.73 12.84
C SER A 98 -10.76 5.73 11.71
N LEU A 99 -10.02 4.62 11.71
CA LEU A 99 -10.11 3.62 10.67
C LEU A 99 -11.42 2.84 10.77
N GLU A 100 -12.18 2.88 9.70
CA GLU A 100 -13.49 2.25 9.62
C GLU A 100 -13.70 1.56 8.28
N THR A 101 -14.63 0.61 8.23
CA THR A 101 -15.02 -0.10 7.03
C THR A 101 -16.49 -0.49 7.10
N PRO A 102 -17.21 -0.47 5.97
CA PRO A 102 -18.53 -1.09 5.87
C PRO A 102 -18.46 -2.61 5.69
N ASP A 103 -17.28 -3.17 5.41
CA ASP A 103 -17.12 -4.58 5.04
C ASP A 103 -16.83 -5.46 6.26
N ALA A 104 -17.26 -6.72 6.19
CA ALA A 104 -16.90 -7.71 7.20
C ALA A 104 -15.44 -8.14 7.04
N ALA A 105 -14.77 -8.45 8.15
CA ALA A 105 -13.43 -9.03 8.13
C ALA A 105 -13.43 -10.36 7.36
N THR A 106 -12.40 -10.60 6.52
CA THR A 106 -12.39 -11.74 5.59
C THR A 106 -10.99 -12.31 5.38
N THR A 107 -10.90 -13.63 5.21
CA THR A 107 -9.69 -14.33 4.73
C THR A 107 -9.73 -14.64 3.23
N LYS A 108 -10.77 -14.16 2.53
CA LYS A 108 -11.00 -14.34 1.10
C LYS A 108 -11.23 -12.97 0.48
N LEU A 109 -10.22 -12.12 0.53
CA LEU A 109 -10.29 -10.79 -0.07
C LEU A 109 -10.56 -10.93 -1.58
N GLU A 110 -11.75 -10.49 -2.00
CA GLU A 110 -12.12 -10.22 -3.39
C GLU A 110 -12.22 -8.71 -3.62
N LYS A 111 -12.91 -8.02 -2.71
CA LYS A 111 -13.00 -6.57 -2.66
C LYS A 111 -13.15 -6.12 -1.21
N ALA A 112 -12.54 -4.99 -0.86
CA ALA A 112 -12.71 -4.34 0.42
C ALA A 112 -12.50 -2.83 0.28
N VAL A 113 -13.17 -2.05 1.13
CA VAL A 113 -13.03 -0.61 1.25
C VAL A 113 -12.82 -0.28 2.72
N PHE A 114 -11.87 0.59 3.00
CA PHE A 114 -11.76 1.18 4.32
C PHE A 114 -11.44 2.67 4.23
N ARG A 115 -11.80 3.38 5.29
CA ARG A 115 -11.66 4.82 5.41
C ARG A 115 -10.86 5.14 6.64
N GLY A 116 -10.30 6.33 6.67
CA GLY A 116 -9.61 6.85 7.83
C GLY A 116 -9.46 8.35 7.76
N LYS A 117 -8.93 8.92 8.84
CA LYS A 117 -8.60 10.33 8.96
C LYS A 117 -7.14 10.51 9.31
N VAL A 118 -6.59 11.65 8.92
CA VAL A 118 -5.25 12.10 9.32
C VAL A 118 -5.33 13.36 10.17
N THR A 119 -4.22 13.72 10.82
CA THR A 119 -4.09 15.00 11.55
C THR A 119 -4.50 16.17 10.66
N GLY A 120 -5.37 17.06 11.17
CA GLY A 120 -6.04 18.11 10.39
C GLY A 120 -7.45 17.73 9.90
N GLY A 121 -7.92 16.52 10.23
CA GLY A 121 -9.29 16.08 10.00
C GLY A 121 -9.59 15.57 8.60
N ALA A 122 -8.64 15.65 7.67
CA ALA A 122 -8.83 15.16 6.31
C ALA A 122 -9.14 13.66 6.29
N ALA A 123 -10.20 13.29 5.57
CA ALA A 123 -10.68 11.93 5.42
C ALA A 123 -10.24 11.35 4.07
N PHE A 124 -9.89 10.07 4.06
CA PHE A 124 -9.53 9.32 2.86
C PHE A 124 -10.26 7.99 2.79
N GLU A 125 -10.27 7.40 1.59
CA GLU A 125 -10.79 6.08 1.30
C GLU A 125 -9.73 5.28 0.55
N VAL A 126 -9.60 4.00 0.91
CA VAL A 126 -8.78 3.01 0.22
C VAL A 126 -9.71 1.94 -0.32
N THR A 127 -9.53 1.58 -1.59
CA THR A 127 -10.22 0.46 -2.22
C THR A 127 -9.22 -0.61 -2.57
N LEU A 128 -9.56 -1.85 -2.24
CA LEU A 128 -8.78 -3.05 -2.53
C LEU A 128 -9.63 -3.97 -3.39
N GLU A 129 -9.05 -4.49 -4.46
CA GLU A 129 -9.66 -5.51 -5.30
C GLU A 129 -8.63 -6.59 -5.61
N GLN A 130 -9.00 -7.85 -5.45
CA GLN A 130 -8.19 -8.99 -5.81
C GLN A 130 -8.77 -9.63 -7.07
N ASN A 131 -7.92 -9.90 -8.05
CA ASN A 131 -8.30 -10.65 -9.24
C ASN A 131 -7.12 -11.49 -9.73
N ARG A 132 -7.32 -12.82 -9.82
CA ARG A 132 -6.33 -13.78 -10.36
C ARG A 132 -4.93 -13.64 -9.77
N GLY A 133 -4.84 -13.35 -8.47
CA GLY A 133 -3.56 -13.20 -7.77
C GLY A 133 -2.85 -11.89 -8.05
N ILE A 134 -3.60 -10.84 -8.40
CA ILE A 134 -3.16 -9.45 -8.44
C ILE A 134 -4.00 -8.67 -7.44
N ILE A 135 -3.36 -7.88 -6.58
CA ILE A 135 -4.03 -6.92 -5.70
C ILE A 135 -4.00 -5.55 -6.37
N PHE A 136 -5.17 -4.96 -6.58
CA PHE A 136 -5.34 -3.59 -7.05
C PHE A 136 -5.68 -2.70 -5.86
N ILE A 137 -4.88 -1.66 -5.66
CA ILE A 137 -5.02 -0.70 -4.56
C ILE A 137 -5.33 0.65 -5.17
N GLY A 138 -6.46 1.23 -4.81
CA GLY A 138 -6.84 2.59 -5.15
C GLY A 138 -7.09 3.41 -3.90
N GLY A 139 -7.20 4.72 -4.06
CA GLY A 139 -7.68 5.56 -2.97
C GLY A 139 -7.82 7.01 -3.39
N ARG A 140 -8.48 7.78 -2.52
CA ARG A 140 -8.82 9.17 -2.75
C ARG A 140 -9.04 9.91 -1.44
N ILE A 141 -8.96 11.22 -1.51
CA ILE A 141 -9.39 12.11 -0.41
C ILE A 141 -10.91 12.28 -0.55
N LEU A 142 -11.62 12.14 0.57
CA LEU A 142 -13.06 12.35 0.65
C LEU A 142 -13.40 13.76 1.13
N ASP A 143 -12.64 14.26 2.10
CA ASP A 143 -12.84 15.56 2.75
C ASP A 143 -11.48 16.12 3.18
N PRO A 144 -11.14 17.39 2.89
CA PRO A 144 -9.87 17.99 3.29
C PRO A 144 -9.79 18.39 4.77
N GLY A 145 -10.89 18.35 5.52
CA GLY A 145 -10.99 18.80 6.88
C GLY A 145 -10.65 20.28 7.04
N GLU A 146 -9.76 20.58 7.98
CA GLU A 146 -9.29 21.94 8.24
C GLU A 146 -8.14 22.37 7.32
N ILE A 147 -7.56 21.43 6.56
CA ILE A 147 -6.38 21.67 5.74
C ILE A 147 -6.76 22.47 4.49
N LYS A 148 -6.13 23.62 4.30
CA LYS A 148 -6.42 24.54 3.18
C LYS A 148 -5.54 24.31 1.95
N ASN A 149 -4.34 23.79 2.16
CA ASN A 149 -3.42 23.49 1.07
C ASN A 149 -3.87 22.23 0.31
N PRO A 150 -3.48 22.07 -0.97
CA PRO A 150 -3.77 20.87 -1.72
C PRO A 150 -3.29 19.61 -1.02
N LEU A 151 -4.15 18.59 -1.01
CA LEU A 151 -3.84 17.28 -0.44
C LEU A 151 -3.57 16.27 -1.55
N ARG A 152 -2.69 15.31 -1.27
CA ARG A 152 -2.43 14.14 -2.11
C ARG A 152 -2.57 12.87 -1.30
N PHE A 153 -3.41 11.96 -1.79
CA PHE A 153 -3.40 10.57 -1.36
C PHE A 153 -2.27 9.82 -2.07
N SER A 154 -1.54 8.98 -1.35
CA SER A 154 -0.50 8.11 -1.90
C SER A 154 -0.47 6.76 -1.17
N ILE A 155 0.01 5.72 -1.84
CA ILE A 155 0.45 4.47 -1.21
C ILE A 155 1.98 4.50 -1.11
N SER A 156 2.49 4.52 0.12
CA SER A 156 3.92 4.39 0.39
C SER A 156 4.26 2.93 0.66
N THR A 157 5.17 2.39 -0.12
CA THR A 157 5.66 1.02 0.00
C THR A 157 7.10 1.04 0.49
N LYS A 158 7.40 0.29 1.55
CA LYS A 158 8.75 0.11 2.05
C LYS A 158 9.26 -1.29 1.66
N ILE A 159 10.29 -1.31 0.83
CA ILE A 159 11.09 -2.50 0.58
C ILE A 159 12.13 -2.58 1.72
N PRO A 160 12.13 -3.67 2.51
CA PRO A 160 13.05 -3.79 3.64
C PRO A 160 14.48 -4.10 3.17
N ASN A 161 15.42 -4.15 4.11
CA ASN A 161 16.69 -4.83 3.86
C ASN A 161 16.40 -6.29 3.52
N LEU A 162 16.80 -6.72 2.32
CA LEU A 162 16.53 -8.06 1.79
C LEU A 162 17.42 -9.13 2.43
N TYR A 163 18.54 -8.71 3.03
CA TYR A 163 19.53 -9.58 3.66
C TYR A 163 19.83 -9.12 5.10
N PRO A 164 18.82 -9.07 6.00
CA PRO A 164 19.00 -8.49 7.34
C PRO A 164 19.94 -9.29 8.25
N ASN A 165 20.14 -10.57 7.93
CA ASN A 165 20.95 -11.53 8.67
C ASN A 165 22.36 -11.69 8.09
N ASP A 166 22.60 -11.26 6.85
CA ASP A 166 23.91 -11.34 6.18
C ASP A 166 24.69 -10.05 6.46
N ARG A 167 25.06 -9.84 7.73
CA ARG A 167 25.77 -8.62 8.18
C ARG A 167 27.27 -8.80 8.06
N VAL A 168 27.93 -7.81 7.45
CA VAL A 168 29.39 -7.66 7.54
C VAL A 168 29.73 -7.18 8.94
N ASP A 169 30.50 -7.96 9.71
CA ASP A 169 30.96 -7.53 11.02
C ASP A 169 32.04 -6.45 10.88
N ARG A 170 31.63 -5.19 11.04
CA ARG A 170 32.51 -4.02 10.95
C ARG A 170 33.62 -3.98 12.01
N LYS A 171 33.55 -4.83 13.04
CA LYS A 171 34.60 -4.96 14.07
C LYS A 171 35.57 -6.12 13.80
N ALA A 172 35.25 -7.00 12.86
CA ALA A 172 36.15 -8.07 12.46
C ALA A 172 37.38 -7.52 11.71
N ASP A 173 38.41 -8.34 11.56
CA ASP A 173 39.57 -7.95 10.76
C ASP A 173 39.21 -7.77 9.28
N ALA A 174 40.06 -7.05 8.54
CA ALA A 174 39.83 -6.72 7.15
C ALA A 174 39.67 -7.96 6.23
N ARG A 175 40.23 -9.12 6.61
CA ARG A 175 40.11 -10.35 5.83
C ARG A 175 38.71 -10.94 5.98
N GLN A 176 38.19 -10.98 7.21
CA GLN A 176 36.83 -11.46 7.46
C GLN A 176 35.79 -10.54 6.83
N GLN A 177 35.96 -9.22 6.95
CA GLN A 177 35.06 -8.25 6.31
C GLN A 177 34.97 -8.47 4.79
N ARG A 178 36.11 -8.61 4.11
CA ARG A 178 36.16 -8.90 2.66
C ARG A 178 35.50 -10.23 2.30
N LYS A 179 35.61 -11.24 3.17
CA LYS A 179 34.97 -12.54 2.96
C LYS A 179 33.45 -12.40 3.04
N ASP A 180 32.94 -11.74 4.08
CA ASP A 180 31.49 -11.51 4.27
C ASP A 180 30.90 -10.68 3.13
N GLU A 181 31.59 -9.62 2.70
CA GLU A 181 31.20 -8.79 1.56
C GLU A 181 31.13 -9.60 0.27
N LYS A 182 32.10 -10.49 0.04
CA LYS A 182 32.12 -11.35 -1.14
C LYS A 182 31.00 -12.38 -1.12
N GLU A 183 30.77 -13.05 0.02
CA GLU A 183 29.68 -14.02 0.17
C GLU A 183 28.31 -13.37 -0.06
N LEU A 184 28.12 -12.17 0.46
CA LEU A 184 26.91 -11.38 0.23
C LEU A 184 26.78 -10.97 -1.25
N ALA A 185 27.85 -10.48 -1.88
CA ALA A 185 27.87 -10.10 -3.29
C ALA A 185 27.56 -11.28 -4.23
N ASP A 186 28.13 -12.46 -3.94
CA ASP A 186 27.89 -13.69 -4.70
C ASP A 186 26.43 -14.14 -4.56
N LYS A 187 25.85 -14.02 -3.35
CA LYS A 187 24.44 -14.34 -3.08
C LYS A 187 23.47 -13.43 -3.83
N MET A 188 23.77 -12.13 -3.95
CA MET A 188 22.91 -11.16 -4.65
C MET A 188 23.30 -10.92 -6.11
N ARG A 189 24.15 -11.77 -6.70
CA ARG A 189 24.68 -11.55 -8.06
C ARG A 189 23.59 -11.45 -9.12
N SER A 190 22.47 -12.15 -8.94
CA SER A 190 21.28 -12.15 -9.79
C SER A 190 20.23 -11.11 -9.38
N ASP A 191 20.41 -10.40 -8.27
CA ASP A 191 19.41 -9.48 -7.74
C ASP A 191 19.31 -8.22 -8.59
N ARG A 192 18.10 -7.90 -9.05
CA ARG A 192 17.85 -6.79 -9.98
C ARG A 192 16.61 -6.02 -9.58
N LEU A 193 16.69 -4.70 -9.76
CA LEU A 193 15.53 -3.85 -9.95
C LEU A 193 15.38 -3.56 -11.43
N THR A 194 14.19 -3.80 -11.98
CA THR A 194 13.83 -3.40 -13.33
C THR A 194 12.76 -2.31 -13.25
N LEU A 195 13.03 -1.17 -13.88
CA LEU A 195 12.08 -0.08 -14.06
C LEU A 195 11.63 -0.05 -15.51
N LYS A 196 10.33 0.13 -15.71
CA LYS A 196 9.74 0.40 -17.01
C LYS A 196 9.10 1.78 -16.97
N SER A 197 9.51 2.67 -17.86
CA SER A 197 8.90 4.01 -17.95
C SER A 197 7.53 3.96 -18.61
N ALA A 198 6.79 5.06 -18.52
CA ALA A 198 5.55 5.26 -19.28
C ALA A 198 5.75 5.15 -20.81
N ASP A 199 6.94 5.48 -21.31
CA ASP A 199 7.32 5.41 -22.73
C ASP A 199 7.90 4.04 -23.14
N ASP A 200 7.65 2.99 -22.36
CA ASP A 200 8.11 1.60 -22.61
C ASP A 200 9.63 1.37 -22.51
N ASN A 201 10.42 2.41 -22.21
CA ASN A 201 11.86 2.26 -21.96
C ASN A 201 12.11 1.45 -20.69
N ARG A 202 13.11 0.57 -20.74
CA ARG A 202 13.47 -0.31 -19.62
C ARG A 202 14.86 -0.01 -19.10
N PHE A 203 14.95 0.10 -17.79
CA PHE A 203 16.21 0.24 -17.06
C PHE A 203 16.36 -0.91 -16.07
N ARG A 204 17.57 -1.41 -15.92
CA ARG A 204 17.91 -2.47 -14.97
C ARG A 204 19.10 -2.04 -14.14
N GLN A 205 19.00 -2.25 -12.84
CA GLN A 205 20.07 -1.98 -11.89
C GLN A 205 20.25 -3.16 -10.94
N ASN A 206 21.50 -3.46 -10.59
CA ASN A 206 21.79 -4.47 -9.58
C ASN A 206 21.45 -3.92 -8.19
N LEU A 207 20.91 -4.76 -7.30
CA LEU A 207 20.58 -4.30 -5.95
C LEU A 207 21.83 -4.01 -5.09
N SER A 208 22.99 -4.57 -5.47
CA SER A 208 24.30 -4.28 -4.89
C SER A 208 24.78 -2.84 -5.14
N ASP A 209 24.24 -2.20 -6.17
CA ASP A 209 24.72 -0.90 -6.62
C ASP A 209 23.96 0.21 -5.90
N LYS A 210 24.65 1.33 -5.67
CA LYS A 210 24.03 2.56 -5.18
C LYS A 210 23.13 3.13 -6.26
N ALA A 211 21.98 3.67 -5.88
CA ALA A 211 21.10 4.39 -6.79
C ALA A 211 21.15 5.88 -6.48
N ASP A 212 21.18 6.70 -7.53
CA ASP A 212 20.90 8.12 -7.42
C ASP A 212 19.44 8.35 -7.86
N PRO A 213 18.48 8.45 -6.94
CA PRO A 213 17.08 8.61 -7.29
C PRO A 213 16.80 9.96 -7.98
N ALA A 214 17.72 10.93 -7.98
CA ALA A 214 17.59 12.18 -8.73
C ALA A 214 18.03 12.05 -10.21
N SER A 215 18.75 10.98 -10.57
CA SER A 215 19.22 10.74 -11.93
C SER A 215 18.15 10.12 -12.82
N GLU A 216 18.29 10.25 -14.14
CA GLU A 216 17.58 9.35 -15.05
C GLU A 216 18.07 7.93 -14.83
N PRO A 217 17.17 6.92 -14.80
CA PRO A 217 15.76 6.97 -15.19
C PRO A 217 14.76 7.06 -14.02
N TRP A 218 15.24 7.34 -12.80
CA TRP A 218 14.42 7.35 -11.58
C TRP A 218 13.46 8.54 -11.50
N CYS A 219 13.84 9.67 -12.11
CA CYS A 219 13.09 10.92 -12.15
C CYS A 219 12.61 11.33 -13.57
N GLY A 220 12.67 10.42 -14.55
CA GLY A 220 12.30 10.67 -15.95
C GLY A 220 10.77 10.80 -16.18
N PRO A 221 10.22 10.34 -17.33
CA PRO A 221 8.81 10.55 -17.74
C PRO A 221 7.76 9.87 -16.83
N GLY A 222 8.18 9.28 -15.72
CA GLY A 222 7.37 8.51 -14.79
C GLY A 222 7.60 7.01 -14.94
N ILE A 223 7.54 6.29 -13.83
CA ILE A 223 7.67 4.83 -13.79
C ILE A 223 6.27 4.23 -13.95
N ALA A 224 6.09 3.34 -14.92
CA ALA A 224 4.84 2.60 -15.11
C ALA A 224 4.87 1.23 -14.45
N GLU A 225 6.05 0.59 -14.40
CA GLU A 225 6.24 -0.70 -13.73
C GLU A 225 7.59 -0.74 -13.00
N LEU A 226 7.58 -1.35 -11.82
CA LEU A 226 8.77 -1.73 -11.07
C LEU A 226 8.70 -3.23 -10.79
N GLU A 227 9.75 -3.95 -11.17
CA GLU A 227 9.93 -5.37 -10.85
C GLU A 227 11.19 -5.55 -10.01
N LEU A 228 11.01 -6.16 -8.84
CA LEU A 228 12.07 -6.56 -7.91
C LEU A 228 12.28 -8.07 -8.04
N ASP A 229 13.48 -8.45 -8.45
CA ASP A 229 13.95 -9.82 -8.53
C ASP A 229 15.10 -10.00 -7.54
N SER A 230 14.94 -10.90 -6.56
CA SER A 230 15.93 -11.10 -5.51
C SER A 230 15.96 -12.53 -5.02
N GLU A 231 17.17 -13.04 -4.76
CA GLU A 231 17.39 -14.35 -4.13
C GLU A 231 16.82 -14.43 -2.71
N ALA A 232 16.64 -13.31 -2.03
CA ALA A 232 15.90 -13.23 -0.76
C ALA A 232 14.45 -13.74 -0.91
N TYR A 233 13.89 -13.63 -2.11
CA TYR A 233 12.56 -14.13 -2.45
C TYR A 233 12.58 -15.44 -3.26
N LYS A 234 13.75 -16.10 -3.39
CA LYS A 234 13.93 -17.41 -4.03
C LYS A 234 13.24 -17.55 -5.39
N GLY A 235 13.48 -16.57 -6.26
CA GLY A 235 12.94 -16.51 -7.62
C GLY A 235 11.51 -15.96 -7.72
N ARG A 236 10.90 -15.53 -6.60
CA ARG A 236 9.65 -14.78 -6.64
C ARG A 236 9.92 -13.32 -7.02
N LYS A 237 9.42 -12.90 -8.17
CA LYS A 237 9.50 -11.52 -8.65
C LYS A 237 8.34 -10.73 -8.06
N VAL A 238 8.64 -9.67 -7.32
CA VAL A 238 7.60 -8.74 -6.83
C VAL A 238 7.44 -7.62 -7.85
N ARG A 239 6.20 -7.36 -8.26
CA ARG A 239 5.90 -6.36 -9.28
C ARG A 239 4.88 -5.35 -8.78
N PHE A 240 5.15 -4.08 -9.09
CA PHE A 240 4.29 -2.94 -8.91
C PHE A 240 3.99 -2.34 -10.28
N THR A 241 2.73 -2.17 -10.62
CA THR A 241 2.31 -1.58 -11.89
C THR A 241 1.35 -0.44 -11.62
N ALA A 242 1.69 0.74 -12.11
CA ALA A 242 0.92 1.95 -11.94
C ALA A 242 -0.04 2.11 -13.13
N SER A 243 -1.33 2.37 -12.87
CA SER A 243 -2.27 2.69 -13.96
C SER A 243 -1.87 3.98 -14.70
N PRO A 244 -2.32 4.18 -15.96
CA PRO A 244 -2.10 5.45 -16.66
C PRO A 244 -2.59 6.65 -15.86
N GLY A 245 -1.94 7.81 -16.03
CA GLY A 245 -2.31 9.03 -15.30
C GLY A 245 -1.96 9.00 -13.81
N THR A 246 -1.06 8.12 -13.38
CA THR A 246 -0.56 8.09 -12.00
C THR A 246 0.92 8.35 -11.94
N LEU A 247 1.40 8.62 -10.74
CA LEU A 247 2.80 8.79 -10.42
C LEU A 247 3.29 7.56 -9.67
N LEU A 248 4.44 7.02 -10.07
CA LEU A 248 5.20 6.05 -9.29
C LEU A 248 6.63 6.58 -9.16
N LYS A 249 7.10 6.72 -7.92
CA LYS A 249 8.43 7.22 -7.57
C LYS A 249 9.17 6.21 -6.74
N VAL A 250 10.49 6.18 -6.87
CA VAL A 250 11.38 5.46 -5.95
C VAL A 250 12.17 6.47 -5.14
N ALA A 251 12.31 6.22 -3.84
CA ALA A 251 13.13 7.00 -2.93
C ALA A 251 14.09 6.05 -2.19
N CYS A 252 15.38 6.36 -2.23
CA CYS A 252 16.42 5.63 -1.51
C CYS A 252 17.47 6.60 -0.98
N ASP A 253 18.25 6.15 0.01
CA ASP A 253 19.45 6.87 0.42
C ASP A 253 20.52 6.68 -0.65
N ALA A 254 20.92 7.78 -1.31
CA ALA A 254 21.90 7.75 -2.40
C ALA A 254 23.28 7.19 -1.99
N SER A 255 23.57 7.18 -0.69
CA SER A 255 24.83 6.65 -0.16
C SER A 255 24.84 5.12 -0.03
N SER A 256 23.67 4.47 -0.08
CA SER A 256 23.48 3.06 0.25
C SER A 256 23.04 2.20 -0.95
N PRO A 257 23.49 0.94 -1.04
CA PRO A 257 22.95 -0.03 -2.00
C PRO A 257 21.46 -0.29 -1.82
N LEU A 258 20.76 -0.57 -2.92
CA LEU A 258 19.31 -0.82 -2.91
C LEU A 258 18.90 -2.05 -2.08
N TYR A 259 19.74 -3.09 -1.98
CA TYR A 259 19.41 -4.29 -1.19
C TYR A 259 19.19 -3.99 0.31
N GLN A 260 19.71 -2.87 0.80
CA GLN A 260 19.53 -2.43 2.19
C GLN A 260 18.14 -1.83 2.45
N GLY A 261 17.35 -1.65 1.40
CA GLY A 261 15.98 -1.16 1.45
C GLY A 261 15.81 0.17 0.75
N PHE A 262 14.60 0.39 0.24
CA PHE A 262 14.18 1.60 -0.43
C PHE A 262 12.66 1.74 -0.34
N SER A 263 12.14 2.90 -0.70
CA SER A 263 10.71 3.18 -0.69
C SER A 263 10.20 3.42 -2.10
N ILE A 264 8.95 3.04 -2.34
CA ILE A 264 8.22 3.32 -3.57
C ILE A 264 6.98 4.11 -3.16
N GLU A 265 6.71 5.23 -3.81
CA GLU A 265 5.47 5.99 -3.61
C GLU A 265 4.65 5.95 -4.88
N TRP A 266 3.41 5.48 -4.77
CA TRP A 266 2.41 5.59 -5.82
C TRP A 266 1.36 6.64 -5.45
N ALA A 267 0.96 7.49 -6.39
CA ALA A 267 -0.12 8.45 -6.18
C ALA A 267 -0.95 8.65 -7.45
N PRO A 268 -2.28 8.69 -7.37
CA PRO A 268 -3.11 9.14 -8.47
C PRO A 268 -2.90 10.64 -8.75
N ASP A 269 -2.92 11.03 -10.02
CA ASP A 269 -3.02 12.43 -10.40
C ASP A 269 -4.49 12.83 -10.32
N ALA A 270 -4.86 13.60 -9.28
CA ALA A 270 -6.25 14.00 -9.05
C ALA A 270 -6.87 14.75 -10.24
N ALA A 271 -6.07 15.43 -11.07
CA ALA A 271 -6.57 16.10 -12.27
C ALA A 271 -6.89 15.12 -13.41
N LYS A 272 -6.21 13.97 -13.46
CA LYS A 272 -6.40 12.93 -14.50
C LYS A 272 -7.28 11.77 -14.04
N ASP A 273 -7.50 11.65 -12.73
CA ASP A 273 -8.34 10.61 -12.13
C ASP A 273 -9.38 11.21 -11.15
N PRO A 274 -10.30 12.06 -11.63
CA PRO A 274 -11.32 12.68 -10.77
C PRO A 274 -12.30 11.65 -10.18
N GLU A 275 -12.46 10.50 -10.83
CA GLU A 275 -13.37 9.43 -10.40
C GLU A 275 -12.70 8.43 -9.43
N GLY A 276 -11.40 8.57 -9.14
CA GLY A 276 -10.68 7.67 -8.24
C GLY A 276 -10.59 6.24 -8.77
N LYS A 277 -10.45 6.06 -10.08
CA LYS A 277 -10.34 4.77 -10.79
C LYS A 277 -8.91 4.28 -10.93
N ALA A 278 -7.92 5.13 -10.70
CA ALA A 278 -6.51 4.75 -10.76
C ALA A 278 -6.18 3.67 -9.74
N ARG A 279 -5.32 2.74 -10.13
CA ARG A 279 -4.91 1.60 -9.29
C ARG A 279 -3.41 1.39 -9.35
N LEU A 280 -2.83 1.05 -8.20
CA LEU A 280 -1.57 0.35 -8.09
C LEU A 280 -1.86 -1.15 -8.09
N ALA A 281 -1.38 -1.87 -9.09
CA ALA A 281 -1.41 -3.33 -9.09
C ALA A 281 -0.14 -3.88 -8.43
N VAL A 282 -0.29 -4.83 -7.51
CA VAL A 282 0.81 -5.48 -6.79
C VAL A 282 0.64 -7.00 -6.82
N GLN A 283 1.74 -7.72 -7.04
CA GLN A 283 1.77 -9.18 -7.06
C GLN A 283 3.19 -9.71 -6.80
N ALA A 284 3.30 -10.97 -6.38
CA ALA A 284 4.53 -11.75 -6.48
C ALA A 284 4.32 -12.94 -7.44
N ARG A 285 5.26 -13.14 -8.37
CA ARG A 285 5.23 -14.20 -9.39
C ARG A 285 6.35 -15.19 -9.18
#